data_AF-A0A4U8W112-F1
#
_entry.id   AF-A0A4U8W112-F1
#
_cell.length_a   1.000
_cell.length_b   1.000
_cell.length_c   1.000
_cell.angle_alpha   90.00
_cell.angle_beta   90.00
_cell.angle_gamma   90.00
#
_symmetry.space_group_name_H-M   'P 1'
#
loop_
_entity.id
_entity.type
_entity.pdbx_description
1 polymer ?
#
loop_
_entity_poly.entity_id
_entity_poly.type
_entity_poly.pdbx_seq_one_letter_code
_entity_poly.pdbx_strand_id
1 'polypeptide(L)'
;MTEESRSLEAVDGIAGQADSAARLLERLAVQLGGKASVRRAFGEPISAEGVTIVPVARTGFGFGGGTGGESSAAKVGAGGGGGGGAEVRPLGYIELRNGTAVYRPIRDPWVDVALPVAALLIGVTAPRFVRAWVRLRRKRFG
;
A
#
# COMPACT_ATOMS: atom_id res chain seq x y z
N MET A 1 42.73 -26.36 18.92
CA MET A 1 41.68 -25.33 18.75
C MET A 1 41.04 -25.59 17.40
N THR A 2 39.97 -26.38 17.41
CA THR A 2 39.43 -27.16 16.28
C THR A 2 38.39 -26.38 15.49
N GLU A 3 38.31 -26.63 14.18
CA GLU A 3 37.39 -25.94 13.26
C GLU A 3 35.90 -26.05 13.64
N GLU A 4 35.56 -27.03 14.48
CA GLU A 4 34.23 -27.28 15.04
C GLU A 4 33.75 -26.17 16.00
N SER A 5 34.65 -25.45 16.68
CA SER A 5 34.25 -24.32 17.53
C SER A 5 33.89 -23.09 16.70
N ARG A 6 34.52 -22.93 15.52
CA ARG A 6 34.32 -21.78 14.62
C ARG A 6 33.02 -21.91 13.83
N SER A 7 32.59 -23.14 13.51
CA SER A 7 31.30 -23.40 12.85
C SER A 7 30.12 -23.17 13.80
N LEU A 8 30.25 -23.46 15.09
CA LEU A 8 29.20 -23.21 16.09
C LEU A 8 29.02 -21.70 16.37
N GLU A 9 30.09 -20.92 16.44
CA GLU A 9 30.01 -19.45 16.55
C GLU A 9 29.35 -18.81 15.32
N ALA A 10 29.60 -19.36 14.12
CA ALA A 10 28.98 -18.87 12.89
C ALA A 10 27.47 -19.16 12.84
N VAL A 11 27.02 -20.31 13.35
CA VAL A 11 25.60 -20.67 13.42
C VAL A 11 24.86 -19.83 14.46
N ASP A 12 25.48 -19.57 15.61
CA ASP A 12 24.92 -18.73 16.67
C ASP A 12 24.78 -17.26 16.23
N GLY A 13 25.75 -16.75 15.46
CA GLY A 13 25.68 -15.42 14.84
C GLY A 13 24.52 -15.26 13.84
N ILE A 14 24.23 -16.29 13.04
CA ILE A 14 23.11 -16.28 12.09
C ILE A 14 21.77 -16.35 12.83
N ALA A 15 21.67 -17.17 13.87
CA ALA A 15 20.49 -17.26 14.73
C ALA A 15 20.21 -15.92 15.44
N GLY A 16 21.24 -15.28 16.00
CA GLY A 16 21.12 -13.96 16.64
C GLY A 16 20.71 -12.84 15.68
N GLN A 17 21.14 -12.91 14.42
CA GLN A 17 20.76 -11.95 13.38
C GLN A 17 19.29 -12.14 12.94
N ALA A 18 18.80 -13.38 12.89
CA ALA A 18 17.41 -13.70 12.61
C ALA A 18 16.46 -13.24 13.74
N ASP A 19 16.85 -13.46 15.00
CA ASP A 19 16.08 -13.00 16.17
C ASP A 19 16.00 -11.47 16.24
N SER A 20 17.09 -10.78 15.91
CA SER A 20 17.13 -9.32 15.85
C SER A 20 16.19 -8.78 14.78
N ALA A 21 16.16 -9.40 13.59
CA ALA A 21 15.25 -9.05 12.52
C ALA A 21 13.79 -9.32 12.88
N ALA A 22 13.50 -10.45 13.54
CA ALA A 22 12.16 -10.78 14.02
C ALA A 22 11.64 -9.76 15.04
N ARG A 23 12.48 -9.35 16.00
CA ARG A 23 12.11 -8.32 17.00
C ARG A 23 11.92 -6.93 16.38
N LEU A 24 12.67 -6.59 15.33
CA LEU A 24 12.46 -5.35 14.58
C LEU A 24 11.13 -5.37 13.82
N LEU A 25 10.80 -6.49 13.16
CA LEU A 25 9.51 -6.68 12.49
C LEU A 25 8.34 -6.60 13.47
N GLU A 26 8.48 -7.19 14.65
CA GLU A 26 7.45 -7.13 15.69
C GLU A 26 7.24 -5.70 16.20
N ARG A 27 8.33 -4.96 16.48
CA ARG A 27 8.25 -3.54 16.88
C ARG A 27 7.62 -2.67 15.79
N LEU A 28 7.97 -2.93 14.53
CA LEU A 28 7.37 -2.24 13.39
C LEU A 28 5.87 -2.58 13.28
N ALA A 29 5.50 -3.85 13.37
CA ALA A 29 4.10 -4.28 13.31
C ALA A 29 3.26 -3.63 14.42
N VAL A 30 3.77 -3.59 15.66
CA VAL A 30 3.09 -2.94 16.80
C VAL A 30 2.99 -1.42 16.60
N GLN A 31 4.08 -0.75 16.21
CA GLN A 31 4.05 0.70 15.98
C GLN A 31 3.17 1.11 14.79
N LEU A 32 3.16 0.32 13.71
CA LEU A 32 2.42 0.63 12.49
C LEU A 32 0.96 0.21 12.60
N GLY A 33 0.66 -0.92 13.24
CA GLY A 33 -0.69 -1.34 13.59
C GLY A 33 -1.39 -0.35 14.52
N GLY A 34 -0.67 0.17 15.52
CA GLY A 34 -1.20 1.23 16.39
C GLY A 34 -1.44 2.56 15.67
N LYS A 35 -0.63 2.86 14.65
CA LYS A 35 -0.81 4.05 13.82
C LYS A 35 -1.93 3.85 12.78
N ALA A 36 -2.10 2.70 12.14
CA ALA A 36 -3.11 2.47 11.10
C ALA A 36 -4.53 2.20 11.65
N SER A 37 -4.95 2.91 12.70
CA SER A 37 -6.27 2.71 13.29
C SER A 37 -7.37 3.39 12.46
N VAL A 38 -8.51 2.70 12.29
CA VAL A 38 -9.75 3.22 11.67
C VAL A 38 -10.16 4.57 12.28
N ARG A 39 -9.87 4.75 13.57
CA ARG A 39 -10.06 5.98 14.34
C ARG A 39 -9.32 7.20 13.78
N ARG A 40 -8.19 7.04 13.07
CA ARG A 40 -7.57 8.19 12.38
C ARG A 40 -8.35 8.67 11.16
N ALA A 41 -9.11 7.79 10.50
CA ALA A 41 -9.93 8.17 9.35
C ALA A 41 -11.31 8.71 9.77
N PHE A 42 -11.87 8.23 10.88
CA PHE A 42 -13.25 8.53 11.28
C PHE A 42 -13.42 9.27 12.62
N GLY A 43 -12.36 9.44 13.41
CA GLY A 43 -12.44 10.01 14.76
C GLY A 43 -13.03 9.04 15.80
N GLU A 44 -13.53 9.59 16.91
CA GLU A 44 -14.25 8.82 17.93
C GLU A 44 -15.65 8.42 17.44
N PRO A 45 -16.13 7.19 17.71
CA PRO A 45 -17.49 6.80 17.39
C PRO A 45 -18.50 7.70 18.11
N ILE A 46 -19.45 8.27 17.36
CA ILE A 46 -20.54 9.07 17.90
C ILE A 46 -21.80 8.20 17.91
N SER A 47 -22.38 8.00 19.09
CA SER A 47 -23.72 7.43 19.25
C SER A 47 -24.70 8.57 19.52
N ALA A 48 -25.70 8.73 18.68
CA ALA A 48 -26.74 9.75 18.83
C ALA A 48 -28.12 9.11 18.68
N GLU A 49 -29.04 9.46 19.58
CA GLU A 49 -30.49 9.19 19.42
C GLU A 49 -30.88 7.71 19.15
N GLY A 50 -30.16 6.75 19.73
CA GLY A 50 -30.45 5.31 19.55
C GLY A 50 -29.99 4.75 18.20
N VAL A 51 -29.22 5.52 17.44
CA VAL A 51 -28.51 5.08 16.23
C VAL A 51 -27.03 4.89 16.58
N THR A 52 -26.51 3.68 16.36
CA THR A 52 -25.07 3.41 16.49
C THR A 52 -24.42 3.42 15.12
N ILE A 53 -23.43 4.31 14.94
CA ILE A 53 -22.64 4.41 13.71
C ILE A 53 -21.33 3.64 13.90
N VAL A 54 -21.14 2.58 13.12
CA VAL A 54 -19.92 1.77 13.12
C VAL A 54 -19.10 2.12 11.86
N PRO A 55 -18.00 2.88 11.98
CA PRO A 55 -17.19 3.26 10.82
C PRO A 55 -16.45 2.05 10.23
N VAL A 56 -16.37 2.00 8.91
CA VAL A 56 -15.69 0.94 8.14
C VAL A 56 -14.59 1.57 7.28
N ALA A 57 -13.34 1.19 7.53
CA ALA A 57 -12.19 1.60 6.73
C ALA A 57 -11.38 0.40 6.25
N ARG A 58 -10.70 0.56 5.11
CA ARG A 58 -9.64 -0.34 4.66
C ARG A 58 -8.29 0.21 5.06
N THR A 59 -7.44 -0.62 5.63
CA THR A 59 -6.07 -0.28 5.98
C THR A 59 -5.10 -1.11 5.14
N GLY A 60 -3.96 -0.51 4.78
CA GLY A 60 -2.89 -1.17 4.03
C GLY A 60 -1.54 -0.69 4.52
N PHE A 61 -0.54 -1.56 4.45
CA PHE A 61 0.85 -1.22 4.80
C PHE A 61 1.80 -1.90 3.83
N GLY A 62 2.94 -1.27 3.57
CA GLY A 62 3.97 -1.80 2.68
C GLY A 62 5.35 -1.36 3.14
N PHE A 63 6.32 -2.27 3.04
CA PHE A 63 7.71 -2.05 3.42
C PHE A 63 8.62 -2.58 2.31
N GLY A 64 9.70 -1.88 2.03
CA GLY A 64 10.72 -2.28 1.08
C GLY A 64 12.10 -1.87 1.57
N GLY A 65 13.07 -2.75 1.39
CA GLY A 65 14.46 -2.50 1.76
C GLY A 65 15.39 -3.06 0.69
N GLY A 66 16.52 -2.38 0.49
CA GLY A 66 17.61 -2.81 -0.38
C GLY A 66 18.93 -2.70 0.35
N THR A 67 19.81 -3.69 0.13
CA THR A 67 21.19 -3.64 0.58
C THR A 67 22.07 -3.17 -0.58
N GLY A 68 22.95 -2.21 -0.33
CA GLY A 68 24.03 -1.84 -1.24
C GLY A 68 25.25 -2.69 -0.91
N GLY A 69 25.60 -3.61 -1.80
CA GLY A 69 26.88 -4.32 -1.77
C GLY A 69 27.78 -3.81 -2.88
N GLU A 70 28.96 -3.30 -2.54
CA GLU A 70 30.03 -3.05 -3.53
C GLU A 70 30.75 -4.38 -3.83
N SER A 71 30.74 -4.81 -5.09
CA SER A 71 31.56 -5.92 -5.59
C SER A 71 32.97 -5.46 -5.96
N SER A 72 33.71 -4.81 -5.06
CA SER A 72 35.14 -4.55 -5.25
C SER A 72 35.87 -4.32 -3.93
N ALA A 73 36.99 -5.02 -3.77
CA ALA A 73 37.79 -5.12 -2.54
C ALA A 73 38.51 -3.82 -2.10
N ALA A 74 38.12 -2.65 -2.60
CA ALA A 74 38.86 -1.41 -2.41
C ALA A 74 38.06 -0.24 -1.82
N LYS A 75 36.75 -0.37 -1.59
CA LYS A 75 35.97 0.61 -0.80
C LYS A 75 34.95 -0.10 0.07
N VAL A 76 34.91 0.28 1.34
CA VAL A 76 33.93 -0.19 2.31
C VAL A 76 32.81 0.86 2.36
N GLY A 77 31.86 0.74 1.45
CA GLY A 77 30.60 1.48 1.50
C GLY A 77 29.41 0.52 1.61
N ALA A 78 29.10 0.05 2.81
CA ALA A 78 27.86 -0.68 3.06
C ALA A 78 26.70 0.33 3.19
N GLY A 79 25.96 0.54 2.10
CA GLY A 79 24.82 1.46 2.07
C GLY A 79 23.52 0.69 1.91
N GLY A 80 22.79 0.45 3.00
CA GLY A 80 21.43 -0.10 2.97
C GLY A 80 20.38 1.01 3.08
N GLY A 81 19.34 0.96 2.26
CA GLY A 81 18.21 1.89 2.31
C GLY A 81 16.89 1.13 2.45
N GLY A 82 16.00 1.63 3.29
CA GLY A 82 14.66 1.06 3.46
C GLY A 82 13.60 2.13 3.64
N GLY A 83 12.37 1.81 3.26
CA GLY A 83 11.21 2.68 3.36
C GLY A 83 9.93 1.88 3.58
N GLY A 84 8.91 2.56 4.09
CA GLY A 84 7.60 1.96 4.27
C GLY A 84 6.51 3.00 4.40
N GLY A 85 5.28 2.58 4.16
CA GLY A 85 4.10 3.43 4.22
C GLY A 85 2.89 2.68 4.74
N ALA A 86 1.91 3.44 5.21
CA ALA A 86 0.60 2.93 5.60
C ALA A 86 -0.48 3.82 4.99
N GLU A 87 -1.56 3.20 4.54
CA GLU A 87 -2.73 3.84 3.97
C GLU A 87 -3.97 3.47 4.77
N VAL A 88 -4.86 4.44 4.98
CA VAL A 88 -6.19 4.22 5.55
C VAL A 88 -7.21 4.88 4.62
N ARG A 89 -8.11 4.08 4.03
CA ARG A 89 -9.20 4.56 3.18
C ARG A 89 -10.55 4.36 3.87
N PRO A 90 -11.35 5.42 4.10
CA PRO A 90 -12.71 5.28 4.56
C PRO A 90 -13.56 4.63 3.46
N LEU A 91 -14.34 3.59 3.81
CA LEU A 91 -15.24 2.92 2.86
C LEU A 91 -16.71 3.29 3.10
N GLY A 92 -17.07 3.55 4.35
CA GLY A 92 -18.44 3.80 4.74
C GLY A 92 -18.64 3.63 6.24
N TYR A 93 -19.91 3.47 6.63
CA TYR A 93 -20.29 3.13 7.99
C TYR A 93 -21.49 2.20 7.99
N ILE A 94 -21.66 1.44 9.06
CA ILE A 94 -22.85 0.64 9.32
C ILE A 94 -23.72 1.43 10.30
N GLU A 95 -24.95 1.70 9.90
CA GLU A 95 -25.98 2.29 10.72
C GLU A 95 -26.75 1.16 11.42
N LEU A 96 -26.70 1.13 12.75
CA LEU A 96 -27.48 0.23 13.58
C LEU A 96 -28.64 1.02 14.19
N ARG A 97 -29.87 0.68 13.83
CA ARG A 97 -31.09 1.33 14.32
C ARG A 97 -32.21 0.31 14.47
N ASN A 98 -32.88 0.27 15.62
CA ASN A 98 -34.03 -0.61 15.87
C ASN A 98 -33.78 -2.10 15.54
N GLY A 99 -32.59 -2.63 15.86
CA GLY A 99 -32.21 -4.01 15.56
C GLY A 99 -31.86 -4.29 14.08
N THR A 100 -31.87 -3.26 13.22
CA THR A 100 -31.49 -3.37 11.80
C THR A 100 -30.09 -2.80 11.58
N ALA A 101 -29.29 -3.47 10.75
CA ALA A 101 -27.97 -3.02 10.33
C ALA A 101 -27.98 -2.67 8.84
N VAL A 102 -27.63 -1.42 8.49
CA VAL A 102 -27.58 -0.94 7.10
C VAL A 102 -26.20 -0.38 6.79
N TYR A 103 -25.54 -0.90 5.77
CA TYR A 103 -24.27 -0.36 5.30
C TYR A 103 -24.47 0.86 4.39
N ARG A 104 -23.82 1.97 4.72
CA ARG A 104 -23.82 3.23 3.96
C ARG A 104 -22.41 3.49 3.40
N PRO A 105 -22.18 3.31 2.09
CA PRO A 105 -20.88 3.57 1.49
C PRO A 105 -20.62 5.08 1.36
N ILE A 106 -19.38 5.51 1.62
CA ILE A 106 -18.89 6.85 1.30
C ILE A 106 -18.24 6.75 -0.08
N ARG A 107 -18.92 7.27 -1.11
CA ARG A 107 -18.38 7.35 -2.48
C ARG A 107 -17.71 8.69 -2.69
N ASP A 108 -16.55 8.68 -3.33
CA ASP A 108 -15.83 9.90 -3.72
C ASP A 108 -16.53 10.51 -4.95
N PRO A 109 -17.13 11.71 -4.86
CA PRO A 109 -17.88 12.33 -5.96
C PRO A 109 -17.05 12.49 -7.23
N TRP A 110 -15.72 12.59 -7.10
CA TRP A 110 -14.81 12.75 -8.22
C TRP A 110 -14.77 11.52 -9.13
N VAL A 111 -14.93 10.30 -8.61
CA VAL A 111 -14.90 9.09 -9.44
C VAL A 111 -16.12 9.03 -10.35
N ASP A 112 -17.28 9.41 -9.83
CA ASP A 112 -18.54 9.44 -10.59
C ASP A 112 -18.51 10.46 -11.73
N VAL A 113 -17.69 11.52 -11.61
CA VAL A 113 -17.56 12.58 -12.64
C VAL A 113 -16.36 12.35 -13.57
N ALA A 114 -15.19 12.00 -13.03
CA ALA A 114 -13.96 11.89 -13.81
C ALA A 114 -14.00 10.73 -14.80
N LEU A 115 -14.59 9.60 -14.42
CA LEU A 115 -14.69 8.42 -15.28
C LEU A 115 -15.51 8.67 -16.57
N PRO A 116 -16.74 9.21 -16.51
CA PRO A 116 -17.50 9.51 -17.74
C PRO A 116 -16.86 10.63 -18.57
N VAL A 117 -16.24 11.64 -17.93
CA VAL A 117 -15.52 12.70 -18.66
C VAL A 117 -14.31 12.13 -19.41
N ALA A 118 -13.51 11.28 -18.76
CA ALA A 118 -12.37 10.63 -19.40
C ALA A 118 -12.82 9.73 -20.57
N ALA A 119 -13.89 8.94 -20.36
CA ALA A 119 -14.47 8.11 -21.42
C ALA A 119 -14.95 8.94 -22.63
N LEU A 120 -15.58 10.10 -22.37
CA LEU A 120 -16.02 11.02 -23.41
C LEU A 120 -14.82 11.57 -24.21
N LEU A 121 -13.77 12.02 -23.52
CA LEU A 121 -12.58 12.56 -24.18
C LEU A 121 -11.86 11.51 -25.04
N ILE A 122 -11.73 10.28 -24.55
CA ILE A 122 -11.16 9.16 -25.30
C ILE A 122 -12.04 8.85 -26.52
N GLY A 123 -13.36 8.78 -26.35
CA GLY A 123 -14.30 8.53 -27.43
C GLY A 123 -14.26 9.59 -28.53
N VAL A 124 -14.03 10.86 -28.18
CA VAL A 124 -13.94 11.98 -29.14
C VAL A 124 -12.58 12.02 -29.86
N THR A 125 -11.49 11.68 -29.18
CA THR A 125 -10.11 11.85 -29.71
C THR A 125 -9.60 10.61 -30.45
N ALA A 126 -9.96 9.39 -30.02
CA ALA A 126 -9.58 8.14 -30.67
C ALA A 126 -9.90 8.07 -32.18
N PRO A 127 -11.12 8.40 -32.66
CA PRO A 127 -11.42 8.31 -34.09
C PRO A 127 -10.66 9.33 -34.94
N ARG A 128 -10.26 10.48 -34.38
CA ARG A 128 -9.43 11.47 -35.11
C ARG A 128 -8.01 10.96 -35.31
N PHE A 129 -7.44 10.35 -34.28
CA PHE A 129 -6.13 9.71 -34.37
C PHE A 129 -6.14 8.52 -35.33
N VAL A 130 -7.14 7.64 -35.22
CA VAL A 130 -7.29 6.49 -36.12
C VAL A 130 -7.49 6.91 -37.58
N ARG A 131 -8.33 7.91 -37.86
CA ARG A 131 -8.54 8.43 -39.23
C ARG A 131 -7.30 9.11 -39.82
N ALA A 132 -6.46 9.73 -39.00
CA ALA A 132 -5.18 10.28 -39.45
C ALA A 132 -4.18 9.16 -39.76
N TRP A 133 -4.10 8.15 -38.89
CA TRP A 133 -3.19 7.03 -39.03
C TRP A 133 -3.51 6.10 -40.21
N VAL A 134 -4.80 5.82 -40.44
CA VAL A 134 -5.26 5.02 -41.59
C VAL A 134 -4.96 5.72 -42.92
N ARG A 135 -5.07 7.06 -42.98
CA ARG A 135 -4.69 7.84 -44.16
C ARG A 135 -3.18 7.80 -44.43
N LEU A 136 -2.36 7.78 -43.38
CA LEU A 136 -0.90 7.73 -43.50
C LEU A 136 -0.40 6.34 -43.90
N ARG A 137 -0.99 5.25 -43.37
CA ARG A 137 -0.60 3.88 -43.75
C ARG A 137 -0.92 3.53 -45.20
N ARG A 138 -1.89 4.20 -45.83
CA ARG A 138 -2.27 3.93 -47.24
C ARG A 138 -1.27 4.47 -48.27
N LYS A 139 -0.36 5.36 -47.88
CA LYS A 139 0.68 5.94 -48.77
C LYS A 139 2.01 5.19 -48.79
N ARG A 140 2.18 4.14 -47.96
CA ARG A 140 3.46 3.41 -47.84
C ARG A 140 3.49 2.07 -48.61
N PHE A 141 2.43 1.75 -49.35
CA PHE A 141 2.25 0.51 -50.11
C PHE A 141 1.61 0.74 -51.50
N GLY A 142 1.84 1.91 -52.10
CA GLY A 142 1.43 2.23 -53.47
C GLY A 142 2.63 2.68 -54.29
#